data_AF-A0A8T7EVB5-F1
#
_entry.id   AF-A0A8T7EVB5-F1
#
_cell.length_a   1.000
_cell.length_b   1.000
_cell.length_c   1.000
_cell.angle_alpha   90.00
_cell.angle_beta   90.00
_cell.angle_gamma   90.00
#
_symmetry.space_group_name_H-M   'P 1'
#
loop_
_entity.id
_entity.type
_entity.pdbx_description
1 polymer ?
#
loop_
_entity_poly.entity_id
_entity_poly.type
_entity_poly.pdbx_seq_one_letter_code
_entity_poly.pdbx_strand_id
1 'polypeptide(L)'
;MELLLSLEPDLVMAQEFFAGGTTLDQLQTAGVTAVLNGDYADTSPLGQAEWGKYVSLFFNTEAEASDVFAGVAERYEALTVLTAGVEERPTAIAASPYSGTWYMPGADSTIAQLIADAGADFLFADQPGTSVPLDFEVVFERGAEAEFWVNANQFWATTEQMLADDSRFEGFAAVANGNVWNNNKRMNANGGSDYFESGAANPDVILADLISIFHPDLLPDHERCTTSGSARHSSDNRAVRVGDALPGLLFDKDIAHEPAGEQRRTGIRDDAPPRLTGAWDGGAQCGSHGDARP
;
A
#
# COMPACT_ATOMS: atom_id res chain seq x y z
N MET A 1 -16.28 -6.18 -19.90
CA MET A 1 -17.66 -5.65 -19.93
C MET A 1 -18.69 -6.75 -19.74
N GLU A 2 -18.78 -7.75 -20.63
CA GLU A 2 -19.80 -8.83 -20.49
C GLU A 2 -19.74 -9.57 -19.14
N LEU A 3 -18.55 -9.91 -18.65
CA LEU A 3 -18.39 -10.52 -17.33
C LEU A 3 -18.91 -9.61 -16.20
N LEU A 4 -18.62 -8.30 -16.25
CA LEU A 4 -19.08 -7.34 -15.26
C LEU A 4 -20.61 -7.20 -15.27
N LEU A 5 -21.23 -7.15 -16.46
CA LEU A 5 -22.69 -7.09 -16.59
C LEU A 5 -23.38 -8.37 -16.11
N SER A 6 -22.72 -9.52 -16.24
CA SER A 6 -23.25 -10.81 -15.75
C SER A 6 -23.33 -10.91 -14.22
N LEU A 7 -22.63 -10.04 -13.49
CA LEU A 7 -22.72 -9.95 -12.03
C LEU A 7 -23.94 -9.14 -11.56
N GLU A 8 -24.67 -8.51 -12.49
CA GLU A 8 -25.83 -7.65 -12.21
C GLU A 8 -25.57 -6.60 -11.09
N PRO A 9 -24.48 -5.80 -11.17
CA PRO A 9 -24.14 -4.88 -10.09
C PRO A 9 -25.12 -3.70 -10.01
N ASP A 10 -25.54 -3.36 -8.79
CA ASP A 10 -26.29 -2.13 -8.52
C ASP A 10 -25.43 -0.87 -8.70
N LEU A 11 -24.12 -0.99 -8.43
CA LEU A 11 -23.16 0.09 -8.54
C LEU A 11 -21.75 -0.46 -8.86
N VAL A 12 -21.01 0.29 -9.68
CA VAL A 12 -19.59 0.07 -9.94
C VAL A 12 -18.80 1.28 -9.44
N MET A 13 -17.90 1.04 -8.50
CA MET A 13 -16.90 2.04 -8.10
C MET A 13 -15.67 1.89 -8.99
N ALA A 14 -15.24 2.98 -9.60
CA ALA A 14 -14.12 3.02 -10.53
C ALA A 14 -13.10 4.09 -10.12
N GLN A 15 -11.86 3.91 -10.53
CA GLN A 15 -10.79 4.91 -10.38
C GLN A 15 -10.39 5.42 -11.77
N GLU A 16 -9.94 6.68 -11.85
CA GLU A 16 -9.41 7.30 -13.06
C GLU A 16 -7.91 7.53 -12.95
N PHE A 17 -7.11 6.48 -13.16
CA PHE A 17 -5.65 6.58 -13.07
C PHE A 17 -5.03 7.54 -14.10
N PHE A 18 -5.71 7.81 -15.22
CA PHE A 18 -5.25 8.72 -16.27
C PHE A 18 -6.44 9.45 -16.89
N ALA A 19 -6.24 10.71 -17.27
CA ALA A 19 -7.22 11.46 -18.06
C ALA A 19 -7.59 10.67 -19.33
N GLY A 20 -8.84 10.16 -19.38
CA GLY A 20 -9.38 9.39 -20.50
C GLY A 20 -9.28 7.85 -20.39
N GLY A 21 -8.82 7.30 -19.26
CA GLY A 21 -8.52 5.86 -19.11
C GLY A 21 -9.71 4.94 -18.79
N THR A 22 -10.77 5.45 -18.16
CA THR A 22 -11.93 4.65 -17.76
C THR A 22 -13.17 5.25 -18.38
N THR A 23 -13.67 4.71 -19.50
CA THR A 23 -14.92 5.17 -20.10
C THR A 23 -16.09 4.68 -19.25
N LEU A 24 -16.38 5.40 -18.16
CA LEU A 24 -17.61 5.26 -17.39
C LEU A 24 -18.84 5.35 -18.30
N ASP A 25 -18.74 6.07 -19.41
CA ASP A 25 -19.73 6.15 -20.48
C ASP A 25 -20.25 4.77 -20.92
N GLN A 26 -19.39 3.74 -20.99
CA GLN A 26 -19.82 2.40 -21.38
C GLN A 26 -20.68 1.74 -20.29
N LEU A 27 -20.35 1.95 -19.02
CA LEU A 27 -21.14 1.49 -17.88
C LEU A 27 -22.48 2.21 -17.84
N GLN A 28 -22.47 3.53 -18.00
CA GLN A 28 -23.68 4.36 -18.07
C GLN A 28 -24.59 3.97 -19.24
N THR A 29 -24.01 3.71 -20.43
CA THR A 29 -24.75 3.25 -21.60
C THR A 29 -25.38 1.88 -21.39
N ALA A 30 -24.71 1.01 -20.63
CA ALA A 30 -25.24 -0.30 -20.23
C ALA A 30 -26.28 -0.23 -19.09
N GLY A 31 -26.61 0.96 -18.59
CA GLY A 31 -27.56 1.15 -17.50
C GLY A 31 -27.01 0.86 -16.11
N VAL A 32 -25.69 0.72 -15.97
CA VAL A 32 -25.01 0.48 -14.68
C VAL A 32 -24.61 1.82 -14.08
N THR A 33 -24.98 2.05 -12.82
CA THR A 33 -24.53 3.22 -12.06
C THR A 33 -23.03 3.08 -11.78
N ALA A 34 -22.25 4.08 -12.20
CA ALA A 34 -20.83 4.12 -11.94
C ALA A 34 -20.46 5.38 -11.14
N VAL A 35 -19.59 5.22 -10.14
CA VAL A 35 -19.10 6.31 -9.28
C VAL A 35 -17.57 6.30 -9.25
N LEU A 36 -16.98 7.46 -9.04
CA LEU A 36 -15.52 7.63 -8.98
C LEU A 36 -15.02 7.59 -7.54
N ASN A 37 -14.05 6.72 -7.28
CA ASN A 37 -13.17 6.82 -6.12
C ASN A 37 -11.90 7.58 -6.52
N GLY A 38 -11.60 8.64 -5.79
CA GLY A 38 -10.47 9.55 -6.02
C GLY A 38 -9.47 9.56 -4.87
N ASP A 39 -9.51 8.57 -3.98
CA ASP A 39 -8.60 8.42 -2.84
C ASP A 39 -7.12 8.63 -3.19
N TYR A 40 -6.65 8.08 -4.31
CA TYR A 40 -5.27 8.25 -4.77
C TYR A 40 -4.85 9.70 -5.05
N ALA A 41 -5.81 10.61 -5.28
CA ALA A 41 -5.53 12.02 -5.58
C ALA A 41 -5.39 12.88 -4.33
N ASP A 42 -5.74 12.35 -3.14
CA ASP A 42 -5.55 13.06 -1.89
C ASP A 42 -4.08 13.19 -1.52
N THR A 43 -3.72 14.37 -1.03
CA THR A 43 -2.34 14.77 -0.75
C THR A 43 -1.97 14.64 0.73
N SER A 44 -2.87 14.13 1.57
CA SER A 44 -2.58 13.86 2.98
C SER A 44 -2.98 12.43 3.38
N PRO A 45 -2.22 11.77 4.29
CA PRO A 45 -2.54 10.42 4.75
C PRO A 45 -3.94 10.32 5.38
N LEU A 46 -4.33 11.30 6.20
CA LEU A 46 -5.68 11.35 6.77
C LEU A 46 -6.75 11.68 5.73
N GLY A 47 -6.45 12.49 4.71
CA GLY A 47 -7.36 12.73 3.59
C GLY A 47 -7.69 11.44 2.84
N GLN A 48 -6.67 10.61 2.56
CA GLN A 48 -6.87 9.28 1.96
C GLN A 48 -7.73 8.39 2.86
N ALA A 49 -7.46 8.35 4.17
CA ALA A 49 -8.24 7.54 5.11
C ALA A 49 -9.71 7.99 5.22
N GLU A 50 -10.00 9.28 5.01
CA GLU A 50 -11.36 9.82 5.08
C GLU A 50 -12.27 9.30 3.95
N TRP A 51 -11.72 8.78 2.84
CA TRP A 51 -12.51 8.17 1.77
C TRP A 51 -13.35 6.98 2.22
N GLY A 52 -13.02 6.34 3.36
CA GLY A 52 -13.91 5.37 3.99
C GLY A 52 -15.32 5.94 4.27
N LYS A 53 -15.43 7.23 4.59
CA LYS A 53 -16.72 7.92 4.75
C LYS A 53 -17.46 8.05 3.42
N TYR A 54 -16.76 8.35 2.32
CA TYR A 54 -17.39 8.37 0.99
C TYR A 54 -17.97 7.01 0.62
N VAL A 55 -17.20 5.93 0.83
CA VAL A 55 -17.67 4.56 0.59
C VAL A 55 -18.90 4.23 1.45
N SER A 56 -18.93 4.68 2.70
CA SER A 56 -20.02 4.39 3.64
C SER A 56 -21.41 4.91 3.20
N LEU A 57 -21.45 5.95 2.36
CA LEU A 57 -22.69 6.52 1.80
C LEU A 57 -23.48 5.50 0.97
N PHE A 58 -22.79 4.53 0.36
CA PHE A 58 -23.42 3.49 -0.45
C PHE A 58 -23.96 2.32 0.37
N PHE A 59 -23.60 2.25 1.65
CA PHE A 59 -23.98 1.17 2.55
C PHE A 59 -24.82 1.65 3.74
N ASN A 60 -25.09 2.96 3.84
CA ASN A 60 -25.81 3.59 4.96
C ASN A 60 -25.14 3.26 6.31
N THR A 61 -23.81 3.37 6.33
CA THR A 61 -22.91 3.07 7.47
C THR A 61 -22.09 4.30 7.89
N GLU A 62 -22.59 5.50 7.64
CA GLU A 62 -21.87 6.77 7.82
C GLU A 62 -21.43 7.01 9.26
N ALA A 63 -22.25 6.61 10.23
CA ALA A 63 -21.91 6.72 11.64
C ALA A 63 -20.73 5.82 12.00
N GLU A 64 -20.74 4.57 11.53
CA GLU A 64 -19.67 3.60 11.76
C GLU A 64 -18.36 4.05 11.10
N ALA A 65 -18.40 4.49 9.83
CA ALA A 65 -17.22 4.98 9.14
C ALA A 65 -16.66 6.27 9.78
N SER A 66 -17.52 7.13 10.31
CA SER A 66 -17.10 8.32 11.04
C SER A 66 -16.39 7.98 12.35
N ASP A 67 -16.91 7.00 13.11
CA ASP A 67 -16.31 6.55 14.35
C ASP A 67 -14.95 5.86 14.11
N VAL A 68 -14.86 5.01 13.07
CA VAL A 68 -13.60 4.35 12.66
C VAL A 68 -12.55 5.40 12.26
N PHE A 69 -12.92 6.36 11.40
CA PHE A 69 -12.02 7.42 10.98
C PHE A 69 -11.56 8.28 12.16
N ALA A 70 -12.45 8.65 13.07
CA ALA A 70 -12.11 9.44 14.24
C ALA A 70 -11.02 8.74 15.09
N GLY A 71 -11.13 7.43 15.29
CA GLY A 71 -10.10 6.66 15.98
C GLY A 71 -8.77 6.59 15.24
N VAL A 72 -8.79 6.47 13.90
CA VAL A 72 -7.57 6.53 13.07
C VAL A 72 -6.89 7.90 13.18
N ALA A 73 -7.67 8.98 13.05
CA ALA A 73 -7.17 10.35 13.16
C ALA A 73 -6.55 10.61 14.54
N GLU A 74 -7.22 10.21 15.62
CA GLU A 74 -6.70 10.36 16.99
C GLU A 74 -5.35 9.65 17.17
N ARG A 75 -5.21 8.43 16.67
CA ARG A 75 -3.93 7.69 16.76
C ARG A 75 -2.84 8.31 15.89
N TYR A 76 -3.17 8.73 14.67
CA TYR A 76 -2.23 9.43 13.79
C TYR A 76 -1.70 10.71 14.44
N GLU A 77 -2.61 11.55 14.95
CA GLU A 77 -2.26 12.81 15.60
C GLU A 77 -1.45 12.59 16.89
N ALA A 78 -1.72 11.53 17.65
CA ALA A 78 -0.89 11.18 18.81
C ALA A 78 0.55 10.82 18.40
N LEU A 79 0.73 10.12 17.28
CA LEU A 79 2.05 9.78 16.74
C LEU A 79 2.80 11.00 16.20
N THR A 80 2.12 11.95 15.55
CA THR A 80 2.77 13.19 15.11
C THR A 80 3.20 14.06 16.28
N VAL A 81 2.43 14.08 17.38
CA VAL A 81 2.84 14.75 18.63
C VAL A 81 4.07 14.09 19.23
N LEU A 82 4.17 12.75 19.18
CA LEU A 82 5.31 12.00 19.70
C LEU A 82 6.62 12.39 19.00
N THR A 83 6.59 12.64 17.69
CA THR A 83 7.77 12.99 16.89
C THR A 83 8.03 14.49 16.79
N ALA A 84 7.07 15.35 17.13
CA ALA A 84 7.19 16.81 16.97
C ALA A 84 8.41 17.42 17.70
N GLY A 85 8.90 16.77 18.75
CA GLY A 85 10.04 17.21 19.56
C GLY A 85 11.37 16.52 19.27
N VAL A 86 11.48 15.66 18.26
CA VAL A 86 12.76 15.00 17.95
C VAL A 86 13.76 16.03 17.43
N GLU A 87 14.94 16.09 18.06
CA GLU A 87 16.01 17.01 17.66
C GLU A 87 16.83 16.45 16.49
N GLU A 88 17.15 15.16 16.57
CA GLU A 88 17.84 14.43 15.51
C GLU A 88 16.80 13.94 14.52
N ARG A 89 16.91 14.36 13.24
CA ARG A 89 16.02 13.94 12.17
C ARG A 89 16.83 13.21 11.12
N PRO A 90 16.73 11.88 11.03
CA PRO A 90 17.55 11.14 10.09
C PRO A 90 17.12 11.44 8.66
N THR A 91 18.07 11.34 7.73
CA THR A 91 17.79 11.59 6.31
C THR A 91 17.23 10.36 5.61
N ALA A 92 16.25 10.55 4.75
CA ALA A 92 15.59 9.45 4.03
C ALA A 92 15.37 9.73 2.54
N ILE A 93 15.47 8.67 1.74
CA ILE A 93 14.98 8.60 0.35
C ILE A 93 13.88 7.53 0.24
N ALA A 94 13.12 7.57 -0.85
CA ALA A 94 11.99 6.67 -1.06
C ALA A 94 11.86 6.18 -2.51
N ALA A 95 11.03 5.15 -2.70
CA ALA A 95 10.75 4.51 -3.99
C ALA A 95 11.98 3.84 -4.61
N SER A 96 11.84 3.30 -5.81
CA SER A 96 12.95 2.73 -6.58
C SER A 96 12.76 2.98 -8.07
N PRO A 97 13.82 2.93 -8.89
CA PRO A 97 13.68 2.99 -10.34
C PRO A 97 12.76 1.91 -10.90
N TYR A 98 11.93 2.27 -11.88
CA TYR A 98 11.16 1.36 -12.70
C TYR A 98 11.40 1.68 -14.16
N SER A 99 11.92 0.70 -14.91
CA SER A 99 12.24 0.88 -16.34
C SER A 99 13.13 2.09 -16.64
N GLY A 100 14.11 2.35 -15.76
CA GLY A 100 15.11 3.42 -15.91
C GLY A 100 14.67 4.79 -15.37
N THR A 101 13.44 4.95 -14.89
CA THR A 101 12.95 6.19 -14.28
C THR A 101 12.63 5.99 -12.81
N TRP A 102 13.10 6.90 -11.96
CA TRP A 102 12.76 6.92 -10.54
C TRP A 102 11.59 7.88 -10.31
N TYR A 103 10.40 7.33 -10.04
CA TYR A 103 9.22 8.13 -9.72
C TYR A 103 9.29 8.54 -8.24
N MET A 104 9.99 9.65 -7.99
CA MET A 104 10.26 10.14 -6.64
C MET A 104 8.99 10.81 -6.07
N PRO A 105 8.57 10.49 -4.83
CA PRO A 105 7.51 11.23 -4.15
C PRO A 105 7.87 12.72 -4.03
N GLY A 106 6.92 13.60 -4.30
CA GLY A 106 7.10 15.05 -4.17
C GLY A 106 6.48 15.62 -2.89
N ALA A 107 6.48 16.95 -2.77
CA ALA A 107 6.01 17.73 -1.64
C ALA A 107 4.54 17.48 -1.28
N ASP A 108 3.71 17.16 -2.29
CA ASP A 108 2.27 16.92 -2.11
C ASP A 108 1.96 15.42 -1.93
N SER A 109 2.98 14.57 -1.79
CA SER A 109 2.79 13.13 -1.64
C SER A 109 2.55 12.72 -0.19
N THR A 110 1.66 11.74 0.00
CA THR A 110 1.44 11.16 1.33
C THR A 110 2.68 10.49 1.89
N ILE A 111 3.56 9.94 1.05
CA ILE A 111 4.84 9.37 1.48
C ILE A 111 5.78 10.44 2.04
N ALA A 112 5.93 11.59 1.36
CA ALA A 112 6.76 12.68 1.88
C ALA A 112 6.21 13.21 3.22
N GLN A 113 4.88 13.34 3.34
CA GLN A 113 4.24 13.73 4.58
C GLN A 113 4.46 12.69 5.69
N LEU A 114 4.27 11.40 5.42
CA LEU A 114 4.51 10.32 6.38
C LEU A 114 5.96 10.29 6.89
N ILE A 115 6.95 10.50 6.01
CA ILE A 115 8.36 10.57 6.42
C ILE A 115 8.62 11.78 7.31
N ALA A 116 8.05 12.94 6.96
CA ALA A 116 8.19 14.16 7.75
C ALA A 116 7.53 14.02 9.13
N ASP A 117 6.30 13.50 9.16
CA ASP A 117 5.51 13.22 10.37
C ASP A 117 6.16 12.14 11.23
N ALA A 118 6.89 11.20 10.63
CA ALA A 118 7.69 10.20 11.36
C ALA A 118 8.98 10.78 11.97
N GLY A 119 9.24 12.07 11.82
CA GLY A 119 10.40 12.72 12.41
C GLY A 119 11.68 12.61 11.59
N ALA A 120 11.60 12.36 10.28
CA ALA A 120 12.76 12.25 9.39
C ALA A 120 12.78 13.37 8.32
N ASP A 121 13.96 13.62 7.77
CA ASP A 121 14.16 14.59 6.70
C ASP A 121 14.15 13.89 5.35
N PHE A 122 13.03 14.00 4.64
CA PHE A 122 12.91 13.46 3.29
C PHE A 122 13.71 14.33 2.31
N LEU A 123 14.73 13.75 1.69
CA LEU A 123 15.68 14.52 0.90
C LEU A 123 15.07 15.13 -0.35
N PHE A 124 13.88 14.72 -0.82
CA PHE A 124 13.23 15.27 -2.03
C PHE A 124 11.92 16.02 -1.73
N ALA A 125 11.72 16.47 -0.48
CA ALA A 125 10.51 17.18 -0.06
C ALA A 125 10.26 18.53 -0.78
N ASP A 126 11.24 19.04 -1.52
CA ASP A 126 11.15 20.25 -2.35
C ASP A 126 10.65 19.99 -3.78
N GLN A 127 10.56 18.72 -4.20
CA GLN A 127 10.07 18.37 -5.54
C GLN A 127 8.56 18.65 -5.64
N PRO A 128 8.06 19.28 -6.72
CA PRO A 128 6.65 19.66 -6.80
C PRO A 128 5.72 18.47 -7.06
N GLY A 129 4.47 18.57 -6.61
CA GLY A 129 3.43 17.57 -6.91
C GLY A 129 3.55 16.29 -6.08
N THR A 130 2.79 15.27 -6.49
CA THR A 130 2.73 13.98 -5.80
C THR A 130 3.83 13.01 -6.25
N SER A 131 4.32 13.13 -7.49
CA SER A 131 5.43 12.32 -8.00
C SER A 131 6.16 13.02 -9.14
N VAL A 132 7.49 12.95 -9.14
CA VAL A 132 8.36 13.52 -10.18
C VAL A 132 9.24 12.42 -10.79
N PRO A 133 9.29 12.28 -12.12
CA PRO A 133 10.22 11.38 -12.77
C PRO A 133 11.63 11.96 -12.71
N LEU A 134 12.55 11.23 -12.06
CA LEU A 134 13.96 11.59 -11.95
C LEU A 134 14.84 10.49 -12.54
N ASP A 135 15.99 10.89 -13.07
CA ASP A 135 17.05 9.97 -13.48
C ASP A 135 17.80 9.46 -12.25
N PHE A 136 18.39 8.26 -12.36
CA PHE A 136 19.16 7.65 -11.28
C PHE A 136 20.27 8.58 -10.77
N GLU A 137 20.99 9.23 -11.68
CA GLU A 137 22.13 10.10 -11.36
C GLU A 137 21.70 11.30 -10.50
N VAL A 138 20.51 11.87 -10.76
CA VAL A 138 19.95 12.97 -9.95
C VAL A 138 19.61 12.48 -8.55
N VAL A 139 19.03 11.29 -8.44
CA VAL A 139 18.71 10.70 -7.13
C VAL A 139 19.99 10.35 -6.38
N PHE A 140 20.98 9.80 -7.06
CA PHE A 140 22.26 9.42 -6.50
C PHE A 140 23.06 10.64 -5.99
N GLU A 141 23.16 11.71 -6.78
CA GLU A 141 23.88 12.93 -6.39
C GLU A 141 23.36 13.53 -5.08
N ARG A 142 22.04 13.48 -4.87
CA ARG A 142 21.40 14.05 -3.68
C ARG A 142 21.23 13.05 -2.53
N GLY A 143 21.03 11.78 -2.86
CA GLY A 143 20.58 10.74 -1.92
C GLY A 143 21.62 9.71 -1.53
N ALA A 144 22.82 9.72 -2.12
CA ALA A 144 23.85 8.71 -1.84
C ALA A 144 24.19 8.60 -0.35
N GLU A 145 24.21 9.71 0.38
CA GLU A 145 24.52 9.75 1.81
C GLU A 145 23.28 9.64 2.72
N ALA A 146 22.09 9.36 2.17
CA ALA A 146 20.89 9.19 2.97
C ALA A 146 21.06 8.02 3.95
N GLU A 147 20.64 8.23 5.20
CA GLU A 147 20.76 7.24 6.26
C GLU A 147 19.76 6.09 6.08
N PHE A 148 18.59 6.39 5.50
CA PHE A 148 17.52 5.44 5.26
C PHE A 148 17.03 5.47 3.83
N TRP A 149 16.64 4.30 3.34
CA TRP A 149 15.91 4.14 2.09
C TRP A 149 14.64 3.34 2.37
N VAL A 150 13.48 3.99 2.30
CA VAL A 150 12.18 3.38 2.62
C VAL A 150 11.33 3.17 1.37
N ASN A 151 10.30 2.32 1.46
CA ASN A 151 9.41 2.02 0.33
C ASN A 151 10.19 1.65 -0.95
N ALA A 152 11.19 0.79 -0.80
CA ALA A 152 11.92 0.24 -1.93
C ALA A 152 11.02 -0.70 -2.76
N ASN A 153 11.59 -1.40 -3.74
CA ASN A 153 10.83 -2.32 -4.57
C ASN A 153 10.36 -3.54 -3.76
N GLN A 154 9.05 -3.74 -3.59
CA GLN A 154 8.45 -4.85 -2.81
C GLN A 154 8.96 -6.25 -3.18
N PHE A 155 9.49 -6.44 -4.39
CA PHE A 155 10.04 -7.72 -4.85
C PHE A 155 11.48 -7.99 -4.37
N TRP A 156 12.15 -7.02 -3.75
CA TRP A 156 13.44 -7.23 -3.11
C TRP A 156 13.24 -7.68 -1.65
N ALA A 157 13.40 -8.98 -1.41
CA ALA A 157 13.43 -9.57 -0.07
C ALA A 157 14.82 -9.46 0.59
N THR A 158 15.87 -9.21 -0.18
CA THR A 158 17.25 -9.09 0.31
C THR A 158 18.01 -8.01 -0.44
N THR A 159 19.03 -7.43 0.19
CA THR A 159 19.99 -6.53 -0.47
C THR A 159 20.66 -7.19 -1.68
N GLU A 160 20.90 -8.50 -1.67
CA GLU A 160 21.49 -9.24 -2.79
C GLU A 160 20.61 -9.19 -4.04
N GLN A 161 19.29 -9.35 -3.89
CA GLN A 161 18.34 -9.23 -4.99
C GLN A 161 18.28 -7.81 -5.55
N MET A 162 18.29 -6.81 -4.67
CA MET A 162 18.35 -5.40 -5.07
C MET A 162 19.62 -5.10 -5.88
N LEU A 163 20.78 -5.55 -5.41
CA LEU A 163 22.07 -5.34 -6.10
C LEU A 163 22.21 -6.16 -7.39
N ALA A 164 21.50 -7.29 -7.50
CA ALA A 164 21.42 -8.06 -8.74
C ALA A 164 20.59 -7.35 -9.81
N ASP A 165 19.59 -6.56 -9.42
CA ASP A 165 18.77 -5.75 -10.31
C ASP A 165 19.53 -4.51 -10.80
N ASP A 166 20.21 -3.81 -9.89
CA ASP A 166 21.13 -2.72 -10.24
C ASP A 166 22.29 -2.61 -9.23
N SER A 167 23.49 -2.91 -9.69
CA SER A 167 24.69 -2.88 -8.84
C SER A 167 25.07 -1.46 -8.41
N ARG A 168 24.57 -0.42 -9.09
CA ARG A 168 24.82 0.98 -8.72
C ARG A 168 24.25 1.31 -7.35
N PHE A 169 23.26 0.57 -6.86
CA PHE A 169 22.70 0.77 -5.53
C PHE A 169 23.72 0.53 -4.40
N GLU A 170 24.83 -0.17 -4.64
CA GLU A 170 25.91 -0.33 -3.64
C GLU A 170 26.49 1.01 -3.17
N GLY A 171 26.39 2.07 -3.98
CA GLY A 171 26.89 3.39 -3.66
C GLY A 171 26.05 4.19 -2.64
N PHE A 172 24.89 3.68 -2.18
CA PHE A 172 24.07 4.36 -1.17
C PHE A 172 24.47 3.94 0.25
N ALA A 173 24.65 4.92 1.14
CA ALA A 173 24.96 4.71 2.55
C ALA A 173 23.90 3.85 3.26
N ALA A 174 22.61 4.08 2.97
CA ALA A 174 21.51 3.23 3.47
C ALA A 174 21.71 1.74 3.14
N VAL A 175 22.26 1.41 1.96
CA VAL A 175 22.55 0.03 1.54
C VAL A 175 23.72 -0.54 2.33
N ALA A 176 24.82 0.21 2.43
CA ALA A 176 26.00 -0.20 3.18
C ALA A 176 25.70 -0.43 4.68
N ASN A 177 24.81 0.37 5.26
CA ASN A 177 24.41 0.30 6.66
C ASN A 177 23.25 -0.66 6.92
N GLY A 178 22.65 -1.25 5.88
CA GLY A 178 21.53 -2.18 6.03
C GLY A 178 20.20 -1.53 6.41
N ASN A 179 20.04 -0.24 6.12
CA ASN A 179 18.87 0.61 6.37
C ASN A 179 17.98 0.79 5.14
N VAL A 180 17.88 -0.26 4.32
CA VAL A 180 16.88 -0.35 3.25
C VAL A 180 15.66 -1.06 3.81
N TRP A 181 14.52 -0.39 3.78
CA TRP A 181 13.27 -0.85 4.36
C TRP A 181 12.20 -1.02 3.30
N ASN A 182 11.50 -2.13 3.39
CA ASN A 182 10.52 -2.54 2.41
C ASN A 182 9.20 -2.97 3.08
N ASN A 183 8.12 -2.82 2.33
CA ASN A 183 6.76 -3.00 2.78
C ASN A 183 6.23 -4.41 2.50
N ASN A 184 7.14 -5.39 2.45
CA ASN A 184 6.86 -6.75 1.97
C ASN A 184 6.61 -7.77 3.09
N LYS A 185 6.65 -7.39 4.39
CA LYS A 185 6.32 -8.31 5.50
C LYS A 185 4.87 -8.82 5.39
N ARG A 186 3.98 -7.98 4.84
CA ARG A 186 2.56 -8.29 4.60
C ARG A 186 2.28 -8.75 3.16
N MET A 187 3.30 -9.22 2.43
CA MET A 187 3.10 -9.73 1.08
C MET A 187 2.57 -11.18 1.12
N ASN A 188 1.44 -11.41 0.46
CA ASN A 188 0.87 -12.75 0.33
C ASN A 188 1.58 -13.57 -0.77
N ALA A 189 1.27 -14.87 -0.85
CA ALA A 189 1.90 -15.77 -1.83
C ALA A 189 1.63 -15.40 -3.30
N ASN A 190 0.64 -14.55 -3.57
CA ASN A 190 0.29 -14.06 -4.92
C ASN A 190 0.96 -12.70 -5.24
N GLY A 191 1.81 -12.18 -4.36
CA GLY A 191 2.51 -10.91 -4.55
C GLY A 191 1.69 -9.66 -4.21
N GLY A 192 0.50 -9.81 -3.62
CA GLY A 192 -0.27 -8.69 -3.09
C GLY A 192 0.28 -8.23 -1.75
N SER A 193 0.48 -6.92 -1.57
CA SER A 193 0.96 -6.33 -0.31
C SER A 193 -0.15 -5.56 0.38
N ASP A 194 -0.57 -6.05 1.53
CA ASP A 194 -1.60 -5.41 2.35
C ASP A 194 -1.12 -4.10 3.00
N TYR A 195 0.19 -3.82 2.99
CA TYR A 195 0.76 -2.60 3.60
C TYR A 195 0.20 -1.32 3.00
N PHE A 196 0.08 -1.25 1.67
CA PHE A 196 -0.50 -0.07 1.01
C PHE A 196 -2.02 -0.17 0.87
N GLU A 197 -2.54 -1.38 0.68
CA GLU A 197 -3.99 -1.59 0.51
C GLU A 197 -4.76 -1.21 1.78
N SER A 198 -4.37 -1.75 2.95
CA SER A 198 -4.96 -1.35 4.23
C SER A 198 -4.39 -0.03 4.77
N GLY A 199 -3.15 0.31 4.42
CA GLY A 199 -2.47 1.52 4.87
C GLY A 199 -3.13 2.81 4.42
N ALA A 200 -3.80 2.82 3.26
CA ALA A 200 -4.60 3.97 2.81
C ALA A 200 -5.74 4.31 3.79
N ALA A 201 -6.36 3.30 4.40
CA ALA A 201 -7.39 3.46 5.44
C ALA A 201 -6.82 3.59 6.86
N ASN A 202 -5.56 3.18 7.08
CA ASN A 202 -4.90 3.13 8.39
C ASN A 202 -3.49 3.77 8.33
N PRO A 203 -3.40 5.07 7.98
CA PRO A 203 -2.12 5.77 7.89
C PRO A 203 -1.37 5.85 9.23
N ASP A 204 -2.08 5.72 10.35
CA ASP A 204 -1.52 5.64 11.70
C ASP A 204 -0.59 4.43 11.86
N VAL A 205 -0.93 3.29 11.26
CA VAL A 205 -0.08 2.09 11.27
C VAL A 205 1.21 2.30 10.49
N ILE A 206 1.10 2.93 9.32
CA ILE A 206 2.23 3.26 8.45
C ILE A 206 3.16 4.27 9.13
N LEU A 207 2.58 5.28 9.77
CA LEU A 207 3.33 6.27 10.54
C LEU A 207 4.07 5.62 11.72
N ALA A 208 3.40 4.76 12.50
CA ALA A 208 4.04 4.04 13.61
C ALA A 208 5.22 3.17 13.14
N ASP A 209 5.07 2.50 12.00
CA ASP A 209 6.14 1.73 11.37
C ASP A 209 7.35 2.61 11.03
N LEU A 210 7.13 3.74 10.36
CA LEU A 210 8.20 4.68 10.01
C LEU A 210 8.87 5.29 11.25
N ILE A 211 8.09 5.64 12.28
CA ILE A 211 8.64 6.12 13.56
C ILE A 211 9.55 5.05 14.17
N SER A 212 9.12 3.79 14.20
CA SER A 212 9.96 2.71 14.75
C SER A 212 11.22 2.42 13.91
N ILE A 213 11.22 2.78 12.63
CA ILE A 213 12.40 2.68 11.75
C ILE A 213 13.38 3.81 12.03
N PHE A 214 12.90 5.05 12.05
CA PHE A 214 13.75 6.24 12.19
C PHE A 214 14.16 6.51 13.64
N HIS A 215 13.28 6.18 14.60
CA HIS A 215 13.40 6.47 16.02
C HIS A 215 13.00 5.25 16.86
N PRO A 216 13.79 4.16 16.84
CA PRO A 216 13.42 2.89 17.48
C PRO A 216 13.15 3.01 18.99
N ASP A 217 13.74 4.01 19.65
CA ASP A 217 13.54 4.25 21.09
C ASP A 217 12.17 4.88 21.43
N LEU A 218 11.48 5.48 20.45
CA LEU A 218 10.17 6.10 20.68
C LEU A 218 9.03 5.08 20.70
N LEU A 219 9.19 3.95 20.01
CA LEU A 219 8.20 2.87 19.91
C LEU A 219 8.87 1.49 20.10
N PRO A 220 9.47 1.20 21.27
CA PRO A 220 10.29 0.00 21.47
C PRO A 220 9.49 -1.31 21.42
N ASP A 221 8.19 -1.25 21.72
CA ASP A 221 7.29 -2.41 21.72
C ASP A 221 6.48 -2.55 20.41
N HIS A 222 6.71 -1.68 19.42
CA HIS A 222 5.97 -1.71 18.16
C HIS A 222 6.39 -2.89 17.28
N GLU A 223 5.43 -3.74 16.95
CA GLU A 223 5.66 -4.79 15.96
C GLU A 223 5.53 -4.20 14.56
N ARG A 224 6.64 -4.13 13.83
CA ARG A 224 6.68 -3.57 12.47
C ARG A 224 5.89 -4.40 11.45
N CYS A 225 5.25 -3.72 10.52
CA CYS A 225 4.66 -4.23 9.28
C CYS A 225 5.66 -4.23 8.10
N THR A 226 6.86 -3.68 8.29
CA THR A 226 7.97 -3.60 7.33
C THR A 226 9.07 -4.62 7.60
N THR A 227 9.91 -4.91 6.59
CA THR A 227 11.16 -5.68 6.77
C THR A 227 12.38 -4.83 6.40
N SER A 228 13.52 -5.09 7.05
CA SER A 228 14.81 -4.58 6.60
C SER A 228 15.43 -5.54 5.58
N GLY A 229 16.04 -4.98 4.52
CA GLY A 229 16.82 -5.74 3.54
C GLY A 229 18.11 -6.34 4.09
N SER A 230 18.50 -5.96 5.32
CA SER A 230 19.62 -6.54 6.07
C SER A 230 19.25 -7.91 6.63
N ALA A 231 19.33 -8.95 5.81
CA ALA A 231 19.47 -10.31 6.29
C ALA A 231 20.86 -10.53 6.91
N ARG A 232 21.16 -9.84 8.02
CA ARG A 232 22.26 -10.20 8.93
C ARG A 232 21.69 -10.49 10.30
N HIS A 233 21.32 -11.76 10.50
CA HIS A 233 21.22 -12.45 11.79
C HIS A 233 20.63 -11.64 12.95
N SER A 234 19.29 -11.58 13.02
CA SER A 234 18.61 -11.53 14.31
C SER A 234 17.73 -12.77 14.43
N SER A 235 18.07 -13.63 15.38
CA SER A 235 17.45 -14.92 15.67
C SER A 235 16.06 -14.82 16.33
N ASP A 236 15.37 -13.67 16.22
CA ASP A 236 14.05 -13.46 16.82
C ASP A 236 12.89 -13.42 15.81
N ASN A 237 13.17 -13.69 14.52
CA ASN A 237 12.10 -14.16 13.65
C ASN A 237 11.74 -15.58 14.07
N ARG A 238 10.66 -15.72 14.85
CA ARG A 238 9.91 -16.99 14.94
C ARG A 238 9.44 -17.35 13.53
N ALA A 239 10.33 -18.02 12.80
CA ALA A 239 10.05 -18.65 11.55
C ALA A 239 8.94 -19.66 11.79
N VAL A 240 7.74 -19.35 11.30
CA VAL A 240 6.71 -20.35 11.08
C VAL A 240 7.27 -21.30 10.02
N ARG A 241 7.71 -22.47 10.49
CA ARG A 241 8.07 -23.57 9.59
C ARG A 241 6.80 -24.05 8.90
N VAL A 242 6.71 -23.88 7.59
CA VAL A 242 5.85 -24.72 6.76
C VAL A 242 6.75 -25.57 5.89
N GLY A 243 7.05 -26.77 6.40
CA GLY A 243 7.46 -27.87 5.55
C GLY A 243 6.25 -28.35 4.77
N ASP A 244 6.31 -28.24 3.46
CA ASP A 244 6.31 -29.39 2.55
C ASP A 244 6.36 -28.84 1.13
N ALA A 245 7.49 -29.08 0.46
CA ALA A 245 7.67 -28.79 -0.94
C ALA A 245 6.74 -29.69 -1.77
N LEU A 246 5.97 -29.09 -2.69
CA LEU A 246 5.40 -29.81 -3.83
C LEU A 246 5.95 -29.20 -5.13
N PRO A 247 6.49 -30.03 -6.05
CA PRO A 247 7.22 -29.52 -7.20
C PRO A 247 6.30 -29.22 -8.38
N GLY A 248 6.59 -28.10 -9.04
CA GLY A 248 6.41 -27.92 -10.49
C GLY A 248 5.03 -27.46 -10.92
N LEU A 249 4.99 -26.30 -11.59
CA LEU A 249 4.12 -26.07 -12.74
C LEU A 249 4.84 -25.10 -13.68
N LEU A 250 5.39 -25.68 -14.75
CA LEU A 250 5.81 -24.99 -15.96
C LEU A 250 4.57 -24.35 -16.60
N PHE A 251 4.68 -23.09 -16.99
CA PHE A 251 3.69 -22.43 -17.83
C PHE A 251 3.77 -23.03 -19.23
N ASP A 252 2.76 -23.82 -19.61
CA ASP A 252 2.55 -24.18 -21.01
C ASP A 252 1.68 -23.11 -21.68
N LYS A 253 2.15 -22.66 -22.84
CA LYS A 253 1.44 -21.73 -23.72
C LYS A 253 0.55 -22.57 -24.64
N ASP A 254 -0.58 -21.98 -25.02
CA ASP A 254 -1.54 -22.46 -26.03
C ASP A 254 -2.65 -23.39 -25.52
N ILE A 255 -3.86 -22.84 -25.31
CA ILE A 255 -5.11 -23.50 -25.73
C ILE A 255 -6.07 -22.47 -26.32
N ALA A 256 -6.47 -22.73 -27.57
CA ALA A 256 -7.45 -22.00 -28.37
C ALA A 256 -8.89 -22.51 -28.19
N HIS A 257 -9.84 -21.71 -28.69
CA HIS A 257 -11.31 -21.83 -28.80
C HIS A 257 -12.00 -23.21 -28.89
N GLU A 258 -13.21 -23.32 -28.32
CA GLU A 258 -14.52 -23.45 -29.02
C GLU A 258 -15.76 -23.48 -28.05
N PRO A 259 -17.04 -23.31 -28.51
CA PRO A 259 -18.08 -22.56 -27.78
C PRO A 259 -19.41 -23.29 -27.40
N ALA A 260 -20.27 -22.52 -26.72
CA ALA A 260 -21.76 -22.49 -26.67
C ALA A 260 -22.56 -23.43 -25.74
N GLY A 261 -23.51 -22.83 -25.01
CA GLY A 261 -24.58 -23.53 -24.26
C GLY A 261 -25.59 -22.57 -23.61
N GLU A 262 -26.71 -22.35 -24.28
CA GLU A 262 -27.86 -21.51 -23.94
C GLU A 262 -28.75 -22.12 -22.83
N GLN A 263 -29.15 -21.35 -21.79
CA GLN A 263 -30.36 -21.64 -20.97
C GLN A 263 -31.05 -20.37 -20.43
N ARG A 264 -32.35 -20.53 -20.17
CA ARG A 264 -33.44 -19.54 -20.21
C ARG A 264 -33.68 -18.78 -18.90
N ARG A 265 -34.26 -17.57 -19.06
CA ARG A 265 -34.95 -16.75 -18.04
C ARG A 265 -35.99 -17.51 -17.22
N THR A 266 -36.08 -17.21 -15.92
CA THR A 266 -37.34 -16.95 -15.19
C THR A 266 -37.07 -16.31 -13.82
N GLY A 267 -37.87 -15.30 -13.44
CA GLY A 267 -38.27 -15.07 -12.05
C GLY A 267 -37.72 -13.84 -11.32
N ILE A 268 -38.46 -12.73 -11.38
CA ILE A 268 -38.36 -11.58 -10.47
C ILE A 268 -38.79 -12.04 -9.05
N ARG A 269 -37.99 -11.71 -8.04
CA ARG A 269 -38.43 -11.59 -6.64
C ARG A 269 -37.78 -10.37 -5.99
N ASP A 270 -38.63 -9.51 -5.44
CA ASP A 270 -38.27 -8.46 -4.48
C ASP A 270 -37.69 -9.13 -3.23
N ASP A 271 -36.40 -8.95 -2.97
CA ASP A 271 -35.79 -9.27 -1.68
C ASP A 271 -34.89 -8.10 -1.24
N ALA A 272 -35.02 -7.72 0.03
CA ALA A 272 -34.30 -6.63 0.67
C ALA A 272 -32.77 -6.78 0.55
N PRO A 273 -31.99 -5.67 0.55
CA PRO A 273 -30.55 -5.75 0.35
C PRO A 273 -29.89 -6.66 1.40
N PRO A 274 -28.87 -7.45 1.01
CA PRO A 274 -28.17 -8.34 1.92
C PRO A 274 -27.53 -7.53 3.04
N ARG A 275 -27.88 -7.84 4.29
CA ARG A 275 -27.10 -7.38 5.44
C ARG A 275 -25.77 -8.08 5.39
N LEU A 276 -24.70 -7.35 5.11
CA LEU A 276 -23.34 -7.79 5.37
C LEU A 276 -23.18 -7.90 6.90
N THR A 277 -23.49 -9.05 7.46
CA THR A 277 -23.13 -9.41 8.84
C THR A 277 -21.70 -9.92 8.84
N GLY A 278 -20.76 -9.04 8.51
CA GLY A 278 -19.35 -9.21 8.79
C GLY A 278 -18.93 -7.98 9.57
N ALA A 279 -18.68 -8.13 10.87
CA ALA A 279 -18.00 -7.07 11.60
C ALA A 279 -16.65 -6.83 10.89
N TRP A 280 -16.38 -5.58 10.51
CA TRP A 280 -15.02 -5.18 10.18
C TRP A 280 -14.21 -5.27 11.47
N ASP A 281 -13.66 -6.46 11.75
CA ASP A 281 -12.62 -6.58 12.77
C ASP A 281 -11.40 -5.82 12.23
N GLY A 282 -11.17 -4.63 12.78
CA GLY A 282 -10.08 -3.71 12.43
C GLY A 282 -8.70 -4.29 12.71
N GLY A 283 -8.34 -5.39 12.03
CA GLY A 283 -7.05 -6.07 12.04
C GLY A 283 -5.96 -5.25 11.33
N ALA A 284 -5.86 -3.96 11.67
CA ALA A 284 -4.81 -3.08 11.17
C ALA A 284 -3.49 -3.28 11.93
N GLN A 285 -3.51 -3.97 13.08
CA GLN A 285 -2.30 -4.22 13.86
C GLN A 285 -1.40 -5.25 13.16
N CYS A 286 -0.10 -4.95 13.06
CA CYS A 286 0.89 -5.79 12.38
C CYS A 286 0.98 -7.23 12.92
N GLY A 287 0.48 -7.50 14.14
CA GLY A 287 0.49 -8.81 14.81
C GLY A 287 -0.82 -9.62 14.71
N SER A 288 -1.89 -9.11 14.09
CA SER A 288 -3.18 -9.81 14.03
C SER A 288 -3.41 -10.55 12.71
N HIS A 289 -2.67 -11.63 12.49
CA HIS A 289 -3.10 -12.69 11.57
C HIS A 289 -3.43 -13.94 12.37
N GLY A 290 -4.68 -14.04 12.80
CA GLY A 290 -5.30 -15.31 13.15
C GLY A 290 -5.74 -16.01 11.88
N ASP A 291 -5.31 -17.27 11.72
CA ASP A 291 -5.74 -18.22 10.68
C ASP A 291 -7.25 -18.10 10.37
N ALA A 292 -7.59 -17.35 9.31
CA ALA A 292 -8.87 -17.51 8.65
C ALA A 292 -8.74 -18.70 7.70
N ARG A 293 -8.93 -19.92 8.22
CA ARG A 293 -9.15 -21.09 7.38
C ARG A 293 -10.57 -21.07 6.81
N PRO A 294 -10.77 -21.51 5.56
CA PRO A 294 -12.11 -21.77 5.02
C PRO A 294 -12.82 -22.89 5.78
#